data_AF-A0A957CR66-F1
#
_entry.id   AF-A0A957CR66-F1
#
_cell.length_a   1.000
_cell.length_b   1.000
_cell.length_c   1.000
_cell.angle_alpha   90.00
_cell.angle_beta   90.00
_cell.angle_gamma   90.00
#
_symmetry.space_group_name_H-M   'P 1'
#
loop_
_entity.id
_entity.type
_entity.pdbx_description
1 polymer ?
#
loop_
_entity_poly.entity_id
_entity_poly.type
_entity_poly.pdbx_seq_one_letter_code
_entity_poly.pdbx_strand_id
1 'polypeptide(L)'
;IYVAGDNRVTIRNNELYRASLDGSGRCGGTSLVGHGLINDLLIVGNTIHEDVGKANQTCWGIAVAPAYGSTPESYNNLIIRGNRVENVGNVSIATGSCISCTIENNVVVQQQSFGTTGVAIRPFAAAEDATSSSITIRNNSIATTTGVGIELNEGSGHTIVSNAIQSTGSDANWTCFDMALPSGSYDVIDYNVCGFSAGSWATGAGNLAAWQAQGWGANSIADNPGFISSTDLRAGSETAVIVNAGHPTLSSGVDFGGNGRFAQPDAGAYEWLGALKEVYLPLVLR
;
A
#
# COMPACT_ATOMS: atom_id res chain seq x y z
N ILE A 1 -3.84 -18.19 -2.50
CA ILE A 1 -2.52 -18.69 -2.99
C ILE A 1 -1.57 -18.72 -1.79
N TYR A 2 -0.78 -19.78 -1.67
CA TYR A 2 0.21 -19.94 -0.60
C TYR A 2 1.59 -20.22 -1.24
N VAL A 3 2.62 -19.51 -0.80
CA VAL A 3 4.02 -19.74 -1.20
C VAL A 3 4.89 -19.92 0.04
N ALA A 4 5.81 -20.89 0.04
CA ALA A 4 6.73 -21.04 1.16
C ALA A 4 8.09 -21.64 0.78
N GLY A 5 9.16 -21.04 1.29
CA GLY A 5 10.53 -21.58 1.15
C GLY A 5 11.09 -21.55 -0.28
N ASP A 6 10.51 -20.74 -1.17
CA ASP A 6 10.84 -20.73 -2.59
C ASP A 6 11.73 -19.53 -2.98
N ASN A 7 12.43 -19.65 -4.12
CA ASN A 7 13.23 -18.58 -4.69
C ASN A 7 12.80 -18.28 -6.14
N ARG A 8 12.81 -17.00 -6.53
CA ARG A 8 12.47 -16.52 -7.89
C ARG A 8 11.06 -16.92 -8.32
N VAL A 9 10.09 -16.66 -7.45
CA VAL A 9 8.68 -16.92 -7.73
C VAL A 9 8.04 -15.67 -8.33
N THR A 10 7.17 -15.86 -9.33
CA THR A 10 6.33 -14.78 -9.84
C THR A 10 4.86 -15.18 -9.77
N ILE A 11 4.06 -14.43 -9.02
CA ILE A 11 2.60 -14.54 -8.96
C ILE A 11 2.03 -13.34 -9.70
N ARG A 12 1.47 -13.57 -10.89
CA ARG A 12 1.03 -12.50 -11.77
C ARG A 12 -0.35 -12.67 -12.37
N ASN A 13 -1.08 -11.57 -12.48
CA ASN A 13 -2.34 -11.46 -13.23
C ASN A 13 -3.41 -12.49 -12.81
N ASN A 14 -3.49 -12.77 -11.51
CA ASN A 14 -4.54 -13.61 -10.95
C ASN A 14 -5.68 -12.77 -10.40
N GLU A 15 -6.89 -13.32 -10.42
CA GLU A 15 -8.01 -12.82 -9.64
C GLU A 15 -8.25 -13.78 -8.46
N LEU A 16 -8.27 -13.23 -7.24
CA LEU A 16 -8.62 -13.96 -6.02
C LEU A 16 -9.88 -13.32 -5.43
N TYR A 17 -11.00 -14.02 -5.55
CA TYR A 17 -12.30 -13.62 -5.03
C TYR A 17 -12.86 -14.71 -4.12
N ARG A 18 -13.40 -14.32 -2.97
CA ARG A 18 -13.93 -15.27 -1.96
C ARG A 18 -12.88 -16.28 -1.55
N ALA A 19 -11.67 -15.79 -1.29
CA ALA A 19 -10.55 -16.61 -0.87
C ALA A 19 -10.58 -16.80 0.65
N SER A 20 -10.01 -17.92 1.13
CA SER A 20 -9.78 -18.15 2.56
C SER A 20 -11.05 -17.99 3.42
N LEU A 21 -12.16 -18.58 2.96
CA LEU A 21 -13.45 -18.51 3.64
C LEU A 21 -13.47 -19.30 4.95
N ASP A 22 -14.06 -18.70 5.98
CA ASP A 22 -14.39 -19.37 7.23
C ASP A 22 -15.70 -20.20 7.12
N GLY A 23 -16.09 -20.86 8.21
CA GLY A 23 -17.30 -21.67 8.27
C GLY A 23 -18.62 -20.88 8.07
N SER A 24 -18.58 -19.55 8.10
CA SER A 24 -19.72 -18.66 7.81
C SER A 24 -19.74 -18.19 6.35
N GLY A 25 -18.76 -18.61 5.54
CA GLY A 25 -18.62 -18.21 4.14
C GLY A 25 -18.11 -16.77 3.96
N ARG A 26 -17.46 -16.21 4.99
CA ARG A 26 -16.79 -14.90 4.95
C ARG A 26 -15.28 -15.11 4.83
N CYS A 27 -14.56 -14.21 4.16
CA CYS A 27 -13.10 -14.27 4.20
C CYS A 27 -12.62 -14.14 5.64
N GLY A 28 -11.78 -15.09 6.08
CA GLY A 28 -11.26 -15.18 7.44
C GLY A 28 -9.77 -15.50 7.55
N GLY A 29 -9.06 -15.49 6.43
CA GLY A 29 -7.60 -15.61 6.39
C GLY A 29 -7.01 -14.77 5.26
N THR A 30 -5.73 -14.99 4.94
CA THR A 30 -5.06 -14.23 3.89
C THR A 30 -5.36 -14.81 2.51
N SER A 31 -5.69 -13.97 1.53
CA SER A 31 -5.98 -14.41 0.15
C SER A 31 -4.73 -14.85 -0.60
N LEU A 32 -3.63 -14.10 -0.48
CA LEU A 32 -2.31 -14.44 -1.00
C LEU A 32 -1.28 -14.32 0.13
N VAL A 33 -0.72 -15.46 0.54
CA VAL A 33 0.20 -15.52 1.68
C VAL A 33 1.55 -16.12 1.32
N GLY A 34 2.62 -15.60 1.91
CA GLY A 34 3.97 -16.13 1.83
C GLY A 34 4.62 -16.30 3.21
N HIS A 35 5.25 -17.44 3.45
CA HIS A 35 6.00 -17.76 4.68
C HIS A 35 7.36 -18.40 4.38
N GLY A 36 8.22 -18.54 5.39
CA GLY A 36 9.53 -19.16 5.30
C GLY A 36 10.64 -18.22 4.83
N LEU A 37 11.64 -18.79 4.16
CA LEU A 37 12.74 -18.07 3.54
C LEU A 37 12.46 -17.88 2.05
N ILE A 38 12.24 -16.65 1.60
CA ILE A 38 11.91 -16.36 0.19
C ILE A 38 12.89 -15.33 -0.35
N ASN A 39 13.42 -15.58 -1.56
CA ASN A 39 14.23 -14.61 -2.28
C ASN A 39 13.65 -14.34 -3.66
N ASP A 40 13.65 -13.07 -4.08
CA ASP A 40 13.23 -12.63 -5.42
C ASP A 40 11.76 -13.00 -5.75
N LEU A 41 10.83 -12.72 -4.83
CA LEU A 41 9.39 -12.90 -5.06
C LEU A 41 8.80 -11.65 -5.74
N LEU A 42 8.15 -11.85 -6.88
CA LEU A 42 7.38 -10.83 -7.58
C LEU A 42 5.88 -11.14 -7.52
N ILE A 43 5.10 -10.27 -6.87
CA ILE A 43 3.64 -10.29 -6.86
C ILE A 43 3.14 -9.10 -7.67
N VAL A 44 2.60 -9.34 -8.87
CA VAL A 44 2.28 -8.27 -9.83
C VAL A 44 0.95 -8.40 -10.55
N GLY A 45 0.22 -7.30 -10.68
CA GLY A 45 -0.97 -7.26 -11.54
C GLY A 45 -2.13 -8.13 -11.06
N ASN A 46 -2.13 -8.56 -9.80
CA ASN A 46 -3.21 -9.39 -9.25
C ASN A 46 -4.36 -8.50 -8.77
N THR A 47 -5.58 -9.01 -8.88
CA THR A 47 -6.79 -8.43 -8.29
C THR A 47 -7.25 -9.33 -7.14
N ILE A 48 -7.31 -8.80 -5.94
CA ILE A 48 -7.74 -9.53 -4.74
C ILE A 48 -8.92 -8.76 -4.16
N HIS A 49 -10.08 -9.40 -4.07
CA HIS A 49 -11.27 -8.69 -3.62
C HIS A 49 -12.27 -9.57 -2.88
N GLU A 50 -13.05 -8.90 -2.03
CA GLU A 50 -14.23 -9.46 -1.38
C GLU A 50 -15.40 -8.49 -1.55
N ASP A 51 -16.63 -8.99 -1.44
CA ASP A 51 -17.78 -8.09 -1.39
C ASP A 51 -17.82 -7.33 -0.05
N VAL A 52 -18.37 -6.12 -0.07
CA VAL A 52 -18.63 -5.36 1.17
C VAL A 52 -19.52 -6.19 2.10
N GLY A 53 -19.11 -6.33 3.36
CA GLY A 53 -19.74 -7.17 4.36
C GLY A 53 -19.34 -8.66 4.32
N LYS A 54 -18.52 -9.10 3.37
CA LYS A 54 -18.08 -10.50 3.23
C LYS A 54 -16.67 -10.81 3.73
N ALA A 55 -15.90 -9.81 4.16
CA ALA A 55 -14.68 -10.02 4.93
C ALA A 55 -14.95 -9.85 6.44
N ASN A 56 -14.24 -10.61 7.26
CA ASN A 56 -14.12 -10.36 8.68
C ASN A 56 -12.77 -9.65 8.97
N GLN A 57 -12.50 -9.29 10.24
CA GLN A 57 -11.25 -8.61 10.60
C GLN A 57 -10.00 -9.49 10.50
N THR A 58 -10.12 -10.83 10.42
CA THR A 58 -8.96 -11.72 10.25
C THR A 58 -8.61 -11.96 8.77
N CYS A 59 -9.40 -11.44 7.83
CA CYS A 59 -9.14 -11.52 6.40
C CYS A 59 -8.03 -10.55 5.97
N TRP A 60 -7.01 -11.02 5.27
CA TRP A 60 -5.93 -10.16 4.75
C TRP A 60 -5.83 -10.30 3.22
N GLY A 61 -5.42 -9.24 2.52
CA GLY A 61 -5.25 -9.29 1.06
C GLY A 61 -3.99 -10.05 0.64
N ILE A 62 -2.87 -9.34 0.62
CA ILE A 62 -1.53 -9.88 0.35
C ILE A 62 -0.74 -9.82 1.66
N ALA A 63 -0.17 -10.93 2.11
CA ALA A 63 0.73 -10.91 3.25
C ALA A 63 1.95 -11.82 3.06
N VAL A 64 3.14 -11.24 3.08
CA VAL A 64 4.40 -12.00 3.09
C VAL A 64 5.11 -11.66 4.39
N ALA A 65 4.83 -12.44 5.44
CA ALA A 65 5.19 -12.09 6.80
C ALA A 65 5.40 -13.36 7.64
N PRO A 66 6.21 -13.30 8.70
CA PRO A 66 6.46 -14.47 9.54
C PRO A 66 5.19 -15.03 10.19
N ALA A 67 5.16 -16.34 10.38
CA ALA A 67 4.10 -17.09 11.05
C ALA A 67 4.62 -18.17 12.02
N TYR A 68 5.91 -18.52 12.01
CA TYR A 68 6.46 -19.63 12.77
C TYR A 68 7.41 -19.17 13.88
N GLY A 69 7.00 -19.31 15.14
CA GLY A 69 7.77 -18.82 16.30
C GLY A 69 9.11 -19.51 16.61
N SER A 70 9.58 -20.46 15.79
CA SER A 70 10.87 -21.13 16.00
C SER A 70 11.57 -21.51 14.70
N THR A 71 11.12 -20.97 13.57
CA THR A 71 11.74 -21.19 12.25
C THR A 71 12.07 -19.82 11.70
N PRO A 72 13.36 -19.50 11.43
CA PRO A 72 13.72 -18.20 10.88
C PRO A 72 12.97 -17.92 9.58
N GLU A 73 12.37 -16.74 9.48
CA GLU A 73 11.75 -16.24 8.25
C GLU A 73 12.43 -14.94 7.79
N SER A 74 12.56 -14.82 6.47
CA SER A 74 13.15 -13.65 5.83
C SER A 74 12.74 -13.57 4.37
N TYR A 75 12.49 -12.36 3.90
CA TYR A 75 12.08 -12.13 2.51
C TYR A 75 13.01 -11.10 1.87
N ASN A 76 13.91 -11.55 1.00
CA ASN A 76 14.86 -10.66 0.33
C ASN A 76 14.37 -10.34 -1.07
N ASN A 77 14.42 -9.06 -1.45
CA ASN A 77 14.03 -8.58 -2.77
C ASN A 77 12.57 -8.91 -3.15
N LEU A 78 11.65 -8.81 -2.19
CA LEU A 78 10.21 -8.91 -2.47
C LEU A 78 9.73 -7.66 -3.20
N ILE A 79 9.00 -7.85 -4.30
CA ILE A 79 8.32 -6.77 -5.02
C ILE A 79 6.82 -7.07 -5.09
N ILE A 80 6.02 -6.20 -4.48
CA ILE A 80 4.56 -6.20 -4.58
C ILE A 80 4.17 -4.97 -5.40
N ARG A 81 3.78 -5.15 -6.67
CA ARG A 81 3.52 -4.01 -7.55
C ARG A 81 2.30 -4.13 -8.45
N GLY A 82 1.62 -3.01 -8.73
CA GLY A 82 0.52 -3.02 -9.71
C GLY A 82 -0.64 -3.92 -9.33
N ASN A 83 -0.81 -4.27 -8.05
CA ASN A 83 -1.93 -5.09 -7.60
C ASN A 83 -3.11 -4.20 -7.19
N ARG A 84 -4.32 -4.72 -7.36
CA ARG A 84 -5.55 -4.11 -6.83
C ARG A 84 -6.07 -4.97 -5.68
N VAL A 85 -6.22 -4.37 -4.50
CA VAL A 85 -6.72 -5.05 -3.30
C VAL A 85 -7.95 -4.31 -2.79
N GLU A 86 -9.09 -5.00 -2.74
CA GLU A 86 -10.38 -4.37 -2.44
C GLU A 86 -11.13 -5.10 -1.35
N ASN A 87 -11.65 -4.34 -0.38
CA ASN A 87 -12.67 -4.80 0.56
C ASN A 87 -12.31 -6.08 1.35
N VAL A 88 -11.02 -6.40 1.47
CA VAL A 88 -10.50 -7.46 2.33
C VAL A 88 -10.67 -7.06 3.82
N GLY A 89 -10.09 -7.78 4.76
CA GLY A 89 -10.24 -7.46 6.18
C GLY A 89 -9.32 -6.34 6.67
N ASN A 90 -8.75 -6.50 7.87
CA ASN A 90 -8.10 -5.39 8.56
C ASN A 90 -6.67 -5.07 8.06
N VAL A 91 -6.14 -5.80 7.07
CA VAL A 91 -4.88 -5.47 6.39
C VAL A 91 -4.99 -5.78 4.90
N SER A 92 -4.69 -4.79 4.05
CA SER A 92 -4.74 -4.97 2.59
C SER A 92 -3.45 -5.57 2.04
N ILE A 93 -2.31 -4.95 2.34
CA ILE A 93 -0.97 -5.46 1.99
C ILE A 93 -0.11 -5.45 3.25
N ALA A 94 0.50 -6.58 3.59
CA ALA A 94 1.35 -6.73 4.75
C ALA A 94 2.70 -7.37 4.39
N THR A 95 3.74 -6.93 5.09
CA THR A 95 5.01 -7.65 5.15
C THR A 95 5.71 -7.43 6.49
N GLY A 96 6.62 -8.34 6.82
CA GLY A 96 7.55 -8.24 7.95
C GLY A 96 8.79 -9.05 7.61
N SER A 97 9.90 -8.90 8.34
CA SER A 97 11.16 -9.60 8.02
C SER A 97 11.64 -9.42 6.58
N CYS A 98 11.36 -8.25 6.02
CA CYS A 98 11.58 -7.98 4.61
C CYS A 98 12.83 -7.13 4.42
N ILE A 99 13.75 -7.58 3.58
CA ILE A 99 15.02 -6.91 3.32
C ILE A 99 15.03 -6.45 1.86
N SER A 100 15.20 -5.15 1.65
CA SER A 100 15.24 -4.54 0.30
C SER A 100 13.97 -4.79 -0.50
N CYS A 101 12.81 -4.62 0.14
CA CYS A 101 11.52 -4.88 -0.47
C CYS A 101 10.85 -3.63 -1.02
N THR A 102 10.07 -3.78 -2.08
CA THR A 102 9.36 -2.69 -2.76
C THR A 102 7.87 -2.98 -2.82
N ILE A 103 7.07 -2.04 -2.31
CA ILE A 103 5.61 -2.02 -2.45
C ILE A 103 5.25 -0.78 -3.28
N GLU A 104 4.94 -0.97 -4.56
CA GLU A 104 4.75 0.16 -5.48
C GLU A 104 3.58 0.06 -6.42
N ASN A 105 3.01 1.19 -6.83
CA ASN A 105 1.94 1.24 -7.84
C ASN A 105 0.75 0.32 -7.49
N ASN A 106 0.46 0.04 -6.23
CA ASN A 106 -0.71 -0.75 -5.86
C ASN A 106 -1.91 0.16 -5.63
N VAL A 107 -3.11 -0.39 -5.83
CA VAL A 107 -4.37 0.28 -5.56
C VAL A 107 -5.09 -0.46 -4.45
N VAL A 108 -5.36 0.23 -3.34
CA VAL A 108 -6.07 -0.31 -2.19
C VAL A 108 -7.37 0.46 -2.01
N VAL A 109 -8.49 -0.27 -1.98
CA VAL A 109 -9.81 0.30 -1.74
C VAL A 109 -10.47 -0.47 -0.61
N GLN A 110 -10.80 0.21 0.49
CA GLN A 110 -11.49 -0.41 1.62
C GLN A 110 -12.80 0.32 1.93
N GLN A 111 -13.90 -0.41 1.80
CA GLN A 111 -15.26 0.04 2.11
C GLN A 111 -15.93 -0.84 3.18
N GLN A 112 -15.22 -1.81 3.77
CA GLN A 112 -15.70 -2.50 4.97
C GLN A 112 -15.96 -1.50 6.10
N SER A 113 -16.89 -1.83 7.00
CA SER A 113 -17.30 -0.95 8.09
C SER A 113 -16.35 -0.95 9.30
N PHE A 114 -15.18 -1.58 9.18
CA PHE A 114 -14.19 -1.69 10.24
C PHE A 114 -12.82 -1.18 9.76
N GLY A 115 -11.95 -0.86 10.71
CA GLY A 115 -10.59 -0.36 10.45
C GLY A 115 -9.75 -1.31 9.61
N THR A 116 -8.99 -0.74 8.68
CA THR A 116 -7.96 -1.46 7.92
C THR A 116 -6.63 -0.72 7.99
N THR A 117 -5.53 -1.43 7.84
CA THR A 117 -4.26 -0.85 7.43
C THR A 117 -4.06 -1.10 5.94
N GLY A 118 -3.91 -0.03 5.14
CA GLY A 118 -3.72 -0.15 3.70
C GLY A 118 -2.42 -0.90 3.36
N VAL A 119 -1.30 -0.40 3.85
CA VAL A 119 0.01 -1.08 3.77
C VAL A 119 0.62 -1.18 5.17
N ALA A 120 0.97 -2.38 5.61
CA ALA A 120 1.51 -2.62 6.94
C ALA A 120 2.90 -3.27 6.88
N ILE A 121 3.89 -2.63 7.51
CA ILE A 121 5.19 -3.23 7.83
C ILE A 121 5.28 -3.35 9.35
N ARG A 122 5.19 -4.59 9.85
CA ARG A 122 5.09 -4.88 11.28
C ARG A 122 6.19 -5.81 11.76
N PRO A 123 6.59 -5.71 13.03
CA PRO A 123 7.37 -6.77 13.66
C PRO A 123 6.49 -8.00 13.86
N PHE A 124 6.95 -9.15 13.36
CA PHE A 124 6.36 -10.46 13.65
C PHE A 124 7.39 -11.25 14.45
N ALA A 125 6.98 -11.74 15.62
CA ALA A 125 7.80 -11.67 16.83
C ALA A 125 8.60 -12.95 17.16
N ALA A 126 9.26 -13.62 16.20
CA ALA A 126 10.30 -14.60 16.56
C ALA A 126 11.66 -13.91 16.66
N ALA A 127 12.50 -14.30 17.63
CA ALA A 127 13.83 -13.71 17.80
C ALA A 127 14.76 -14.09 16.63
N GLU A 128 14.42 -15.15 15.92
CA GLU A 128 15.15 -15.72 14.80
C GLU A 128 14.79 -15.09 13.44
N ASP A 129 13.69 -14.35 13.38
CA ASP A 129 13.24 -13.70 12.15
C ASP A 129 14.13 -12.52 11.78
N ALA A 130 14.28 -12.27 10.48
CA ALA A 130 14.99 -11.08 10.04
C ALA A 130 14.23 -9.82 10.50
N THR A 131 14.97 -8.76 10.81
CA THR A 131 14.37 -7.43 10.99
C THR A 131 14.15 -6.79 9.62
N SER A 132 12.96 -6.22 9.38
CA SER A 132 12.71 -5.49 8.15
C SER A 132 13.73 -4.36 7.94
N SER A 133 14.16 -4.10 6.72
CA SER A 133 15.07 -3.00 6.40
C SER A 133 15.03 -2.65 4.92
N SER A 134 15.42 -1.42 4.58
CA SER A 134 15.49 -0.95 3.19
C SER A 134 14.17 -1.10 2.42
N ILE A 135 13.05 -0.85 3.10
CA ILE A 135 11.71 -0.95 2.50
C ILE A 135 11.41 0.32 1.71
N THR A 136 10.97 0.16 0.47
CA THR A 136 10.43 1.23 -0.36
C THR A 136 8.92 1.08 -0.50
N ILE A 137 8.15 2.08 -0.06
CA ILE A 137 6.71 2.17 -0.27
C ILE A 137 6.43 3.41 -1.10
N ARG A 138 6.08 3.24 -2.38
CA ARG A 138 5.92 4.37 -3.29
C ARG A 138 4.79 4.27 -4.28
N ASN A 139 4.25 5.41 -4.70
CA ASN A 139 3.26 5.46 -5.77
C ASN A 139 2.05 4.53 -5.51
N ASN A 140 1.65 4.27 -4.27
CA ASN A 140 0.43 3.52 -4.00
C ASN A 140 -0.74 4.50 -3.92
N SER A 141 -1.89 4.12 -4.48
CA SER A 141 -3.16 4.82 -4.26
C SER A 141 -3.99 4.06 -3.24
N ILE A 142 -4.36 4.70 -2.13
CA ILE A 142 -5.03 4.06 -1.00
C ILE A 142 -6.27 4.87 -0.63
N ALA A 143 -7.43 4.22 -0.59
CA ALA A 143 -8.67 4.80 -0.08
C ALA A 143 -9.27 3.88 0.98
N THR A 144 -9.45 4.38 2.20
CA THR A 144 -9.96 3.59 3.34
C THR A 144 -10.99 4.40 4.12
N THR A 145 -11.99 3.72 4.69
CA THR A 145 -13.03 4.35 5.52
C THR A 145 -12.55 4.71 6.93
N THR A 146 -11.72 3.86 7.55
CA THR A 146 -11.17 3.99 8.89
C THR A 146 -9.88 3.15 9.02
N GLY A 147 -9.05 3.41 10.03
CA GLY A 147 -7.77 2.75 10.27
C GLY A 147 -6.56 3.59 9.84
N VAL A 148 -5.60 2.98 9.16
CA VAL A 148 -4.30 3.58 8.83
C VAL A 148 -4.02 3.45 7.33
N GLY A 149 -3.55 4.51 6.68
CA GLY A 149 -3.11 4.46 5.29
C GLY A 149 -1.87 3.55 5.13
N ILE A 150 -0.75 3.99 5.69
CA ILE A 150 0.53 3.26 5.68
C ILE A 150 1.10 3.19 7.10
N GLU A 151 1.43 1.98 7.53
CA GLU A 151 2.07 1.67 8.81
C GLU A 151 3.47 1.11 8.55
N LEU A 152 4.49 1.67 9.22
CA LEU A 152 5.85 1.16 9.17
C LEU A 152 6.53 1.28 10.54
N ASN A 153 6.60 0.13 11.23
CA ASN A 153 6.94 0.05 12.64
C ASN A 153 8.11 -0.91 12.96
N GLU A 154 8.90 -1.31 11.95
CA GLU A 154 10.08 -2.15 12.13
C GLU A 154 11.20 -1.76 11.15
N GLY A 155 12.43 -1.61 11.65
CA GLY A 155 13.62 -1.55 10.81
C GLY A 155 14.35 -0.22 10.70
N SER A 156 15.14 -0.11 9.62
CA SER A 156 15.80 1.12 9.20
C SER A 156 16.02 1.17 7.67
N GLY A 157 16.40 2.35 7.16
CA GLY A 157 16.70 2.60 5.74
C GLY A 157 15.44 2.72 4.87
N HIS A 158 14.32 3.18 5.43
CA HIS A 158 13.04 3.14 4.71
C HIS A 158 12.80 4.38 3.84
N THR A 159 12.15 4.17 2.69
CA THR A 159 11.72 5.23 1.77
C THR A 159 10.21 5.17 1.57
N ILE A 160 9.51 6.26 1.89
CA ILE A 160 8.05 6.38 1.74
C ILE A 160 7.75 7.65 0.95
N VAL A 161 7.46 7.49 -0.35
CA VAL A 161 7.32 8.63 -1.25
C VAL A 161 6.20 8.50 -2.26
N SER A 162 5.64 9.63 -2.70
CA SER A 162 4.74 9.66 -3.85
C SER A 162 3.49 8.81 -3.67
N ASN A 163 3.04 8.53 -2.45
CA ASN A 163 1.79 7.82 -2.22
C ASN A 163 0.62 8.82 -2.20
N ALA A 164 -0.55 8.39 -2.66
CA ALA A 164 -1.79 9.16 -2.61
C ALA A 164 -2.80 8.43 -1.73
N ILE A 165 -3.17 9.03 -0.62
CA ILE A 165 -3.94 8.39 0.44
C ILE A 165 -5.17 9.22 0.75
N GLN A 166 -6.32 8.58 0.88
CA GLN A 166 -7.58 9.23 1.23
C GLN A 166 -8.32 8.48 2.32
N SER A 167 -8.74 9.22 3.35
CA SER A 167 -9.85 8.79 4.20
C SER A 167 -11.16 9.11 3.52
N THR A 168 -11.98 8.10 3.29
CA THR A 168 -13.33 8.25 2.71
C THR A 168 -14.42 8.25 3.78
N GLY A 169 -14.05 8.08 5.06
CA GLY A 169 -14.97 8.10 6.20
C GLY A 169 -14.83 9.37 7.05
N SER A 170 -15.43 9.31 8.24
CA SER A 170 -15.46 10.40 9.21
C SER A 170 -14.88 9.99 10.58
N ASP A 171 -14.05 8.95 10.62
CA ASP A 171 -13.44 8.48 11.86
C ASP A 171 -12.27 9.39 12.26
N ALA A 172 -12.38 10.02 13.43
CA ALA A 172 -11.35 10.90 13.97
C ALA A 172 -10.07 10.15 14.39
N ASN A 173 -10.12 8.82 14.52
CA ASN A 173 -8.97 7.98 14.82
C ASN A 173 -8.21 7.52 13.57
N TRP A 174 -8.70 7.86 12.37
CA TRP A 174 -7.99 7.54 11.14
C TRP A 174 -6.66 8.30 11.05
N THR A 175 -5.61 7.64 10.58
CA THR A 175 -4.32 8.29 10.32
C THR A 175 -3.80 7.98 8.93
N CYS A 176 -3.14 8.96 8.30
CA CYS A 176 -2.48 8.69 7.03
C CYS A 176 -1.29 7.75 7.22
N PHE A 177 -0.51 8.05 8.27
CA PHE A 177 0.72 7.36 8.59
C PHE A 177 0.75 6.91 10.05
N ASP A 178 1.27 5.71 10.26
CA ASP A 178 1.76 5.28 11.57
C ASP A 178 3.25 4.93 11.43
N MET A 179 4.10 5.79 11.98
CA MET A 179 5.55 5.80 11.79
C MET A 179 6.23 5.80 13.16
N ALA A 180 6.14 4.68 13.87
CA ALA A 180 6.55 4.60 15.27
C ALA A 180 8.08 4.55 15.46
N LEU A 181 8.87 4.46 14.38
CA LEU A 181 10.31 4.36 14.47
C LEU A 181 10.98 5.73 14.70
N PRO A 182 12.19 5.76 15.28
CA PRO A 182 12.99 6.98 15.35
C PRO A 182 13.24 7.57 13.96
N SER A 183 13.43 8.88 13.89
CA SER A 183 13.67 9.57 12.62
C SER A 183 14.83 8.99 11.80
N GLY A 184 15.90 8.54 12.47
CA GLY A 184 17.05 7.91 11.81
C GLY A 184 16.76 6.55 11.14
N SER A 185 15.57 5.97 11.32
CA SER A 185 15.16 4.75 10.61
C SER A 185 14.67 5.01 9.19
N TYR A 186 14.42 6.27 8.82
CA TYR A 186 13.89 6.63 7.51
C TYR A 186 14.93 7.39 6.70
N ASP A 187 15.16 6.98 5.47
CA ASP A 187 15.98 7.73 4.51
C ASP A 187 15.16 8.91 3.97
N VAL A 188 13.89 8.66 3.61
CA VAL A 188 12.98 9.68 3.08
C VAL A 188 11.53 9.36 3.47
N ILE A 189 10.81 10.36 3.98
CA ILE A 189 9.36 10.39 4.03
C ILE A 189 8.91 11.72 3.41
N ASP A 190 8.54 11.72 2.13
CA ASP A 190 8.21 12.96 1.43
C ASP A 190 7.36 12.78 0.17
N TYR A 191 6.86 13.86 -0.43
CA TYR A 191 6.02 13.85 -1.64
C TYR A 191 4.78 12.95 -1.51
N ASN A 192 4.23 12.80 -0.32
CA ASN A 192 2.98 12.06 -0.15
C ASN A 192 1.80 13.03 -0.16
N VAL A 193 0.69 12.63 -0.77
CA VAL A 193 -0.56 13.39 -0.77
C VAL A 193 -1.55 12.66 0.11
N CYS A 194 -2.11 13.36 1.10
CA CYS A 194 -3.06 12.78 2.02
C CYS A 194 -4.27 13.66 2.29
N GLY A 195 -5.46 13.16 1.97
CA GLY A 195 -6.72 13.86 2.19
C GLY A 195 -7.61 13.15 3.20
N PHE A 196 -8.10 13.89 4.19
CA PHE A 196 -9.03 13.38 5.18
C PHE A 196 -9.93 14.49 5.70
N SER A 197 -11.20 14.17 5.96
CA SER A 197 -12.16 15.11 6.56
C SER A 197 -12.13 15.05 8.10
N ALA A 198 -11.79 13.89 8.64
CA ALA A 198 -11.54 13.59 10.05
C ALA A 198 -10.35 12.63 10.13
N GLY A 199 -9.56 12.73 11.20
CA GLY A 199 -8.34 11.95 11.38
C GLY A 199 -7.10 12.84 11.54
N SER A 200 -5.95 12.27 11.25
CA SER A 200 -4.67 12.96 11.35
C SER A 200 -3.68 12.59 10.26
N TRP A 201 -2.71 13.47 10.03
CA TRP A 201 -1.62 13.22 9.10
C TRP A 201 -0.78 12.02 9.54
N ALA A 202 -0.40 11.95 10.81
CA ALA A 202 0.29 10.81 11.35
C ALA A 202 -0.04 10.64 12.83
N THR A 203 0.08 9.40 13.33
CA THR A 203 0.02 9.09 14.76
C THR A 203 0.96 10.03 15.52
N GLY A 204 0.42 10.80 16.48
CA GLY A 204 1.19 11.74 17.30
C GLY A 204 1.50 13.11 16.66
N ALA A 205 1.36 13.28 15.35
CA ALA A 205 1.61 14.58 14.69
C ALA A 205 0.33 15.39 14.44
N GLY A 206 -0.83 14.76 14.31
CA GLY A 206 -2.11 15.47 14.11
C GLY A 206 -2.27 16.03 12.68
N ASN A 207 -1.40 16.96 12.25
CA ASN A 207 -1.45 17.58 10.92
C ASN A 207 -0.07 17.63 10.24
N LEU A 208 -0.06 17.97 8.95
CA LEU A 208 1.16 18.02 8.14
C LEU A 208 2.15 19.09 8.63
N ALA A 209 1.70 20.25 9.09
CA ALA A 209 2.60 21.30 9.57
C ALA A 209 3.41 20.83 10.81
N ALA A 210 2.75 20.12 11.73
CA ALA A 210 3.42 19.51 12.89
C ALA A 210 4.34 18.36 12.48
N TRP A 211 4.00 17.58 11.45
CA TRP A 211 4.88 16.57 10.86
C TRP A 211 6.14 17.19 10.22
N GLN A 212 5.96 18.29 9.48
CA GLN A 212 7.05 19.07 8.87
C GLN A 212 7.97 19.69 9.91
N ALA A 213 7.45 20.11 11.06
CA ALA A 213 8.26 20.59 12.18
C ALA A 213 9.19 19.50 12.76
N GLN A 214 8.92 18.21 12.52
CA GLN A 214 9.79 17.09 12.88
C GLN A 214 10.87 16.79 11.83
N GLY A 215 10.87 17.52 10.70
CA GLY A 215 11.84 17.37 9.62
C GLY A 215 11.38 16.48 8.46
N TRP A 216 10.10 16.10 8.40
CA TRP A 216 9.57 15.18 7.39
C TRP A 216 8.55 15.82 6.45
N GLY A 217 8.40 15.29 5.25
CA GLY A 217 7.28 15.66 4.37
C GLY A 217 7.32 17.12 3.88
N ALA A 218 8.51 17.68 3.65
CA ALA A 218 8.68 19.05 3.20
C ALA A 218 7.91 19.38 1.91
N ASN A 219 7.76 18.40 1.01
CA ASN A 219 7.02 18.48 -0.25
C ASN A 219 5.70 17.68 -0.22
N SER A 220 5.31 17.14 0.93
CA SER A 220 4.04 16.43 1.08
C SER A 220 2.87 17.41 1.15
N ILE A 221 1.67 16.96 0.79
CA ILE A 221 0.47 17.81 0.66
C ILE A 221 -0.68 17.20 1.47
N ALA A 222 -1.30 18.00 2.34
CA ALA A 222 -2.48 17.64 3.10
C ALA A 222 -3.75 18.23 2.47
N ASP A 223 -4.25 17.58 1.43
CA ASP A 223 -5.46 17.97 0.72
C ASP A 223 -6.12 16.74 0.06
N ASN A 224 -7.36 16.88 -0.41
CA ASN A 224 -8.05 15.85 -1.17
C ASN A 224 -7.23 15.47 -2.41
N PRO A 225 -6.83 14.19 -2.58
CA PRO A 225 -6.07 13.75 -3.76
C PRO A 225 -6.69 14.12 -5.10
N GLY A 226 -8.01 14.32 -5.16
CA GLY A 226 -8.72 14.60 -6.41
C GLY A 226 -8.95 13.36 -7.25
N PHE A 227 -9.14 12.20 -6.60
CA PHE A 227 -9.50 10.96 -7.28
C PHE A 227 -10.86 11.08 -8.01
N ILE A 228 -11.06 10.28 -9.06
CA ILE A 228 -12.35 10.19 -9.80
C ILE A 228 -13.50 9.82 -8.84
N SER A 229 -13.27 8.86 -7.95
CA SER A 229 -14.22 8.45 -6.91
C SER A 229 -13.52 7.73 -5.76
N SER A 230 -14.27 7.30 -4.74
CA SER A 230 -13.74 6.52 -3.62
C SER A 230 -13.26 5.12 -3.98
N THR A 231 -13.58 4.61 -5.18
CA THR A 231 -13.16 3.29 -5.67
C THR A 231 -12.28 3.38 -6.93
N ASP A 232 -12.28 4.53 -7.60
CA ASP A 232 -11.44 4.80 -8.77
C ASP A 232 -10.40 5.86 -8.42
N LEU A 233 -9.21 5.38 -8.07
CA LEU A 233 -8.13 6.20 -7.50
C LEU A 233 -7.17 6.77 -8.56
N ARG A 234 -7.67 6.97 -9.78
CA ARG A 234 -7.04 7.80 -10.81
C ARG A 234 -7.34 9.27 -10.55
N ALA A 235 -6.47 10.17 -11.01
CA ALA A 235 -6.75 11.61 -11.00
C ALA A 235 -8.03 11.92 -11.80
N GLY A 236 -8.94 12.71 -11.22
CA GLY A 236 -10.20 13.12 -11.85
C GLY A 236 -10.05 14.25 -12.86
N SER A 237 -8.97 15.02 -12.78
CA SER A 237 -8.62 16.10 -13.70
C SER A 237 -7.14 16.40 -13.65
N GLU A 238 -6.66 17.23 -14.57
CA GLU A 238 -5.29 17.78 -14.58
C GLU A 238 -4.96 18.65 -13.36
N THR A 239 -6.00 19.13 -12.65
CA THR A 239 -5.87 19.96 -11.45
C THR A 239 -6.01 19.16 -10.16
N ALA A 240 -6.11 17.83 -10.23
CA ALA A 240 -6.11 16.99 -9.05
C ALA A 240 -4.78 17.15 -8.29
N VAL A 241 -4.84 17.16 -6.96
CA VAL A 241 -3.67 17.46 -6.10
C VAL A 241 -2.53 16.47 -6.31
N ILE A 242 -2.84 15.24 -6.70
CA ILE A 242 -1.83 14.22 -6.99
C ILE A 242 -1.03 14.46 -8.27
N VAL A 243 -1.52 15.30 -9.19
CA VAL A 243 -0.87 15.54 -10.48
C VAL A 243 0.42 16.34 -10.28
N ASN A 244 1.53 15.84 -10.81
CA ASN A 244 2.90 16.36 -10.63
C ASN A 244 3.37 16.46 -9.16
N ALA A 245 2.73 15.75 -8.23
CA ALA A 245 3.04 15.80 -6.80
C ALA A 245 4.00 14.70 -6.31
N GLY A 246 4.48 13.84 -7.22
CA GLY A 246 5.41 12.76 -6.92
C GLY A 246 6.87 13.21 -6.88
N HIS A 247 7.70 12.40 -6.23
CA HIS A 247 9.13 12.66 -6.12
C HIS A 247 9.81 12.45 -7.49
N PRO A 248 10.62 13.39 -8.00
CA PRO A 248 11.15 13.35 -9.37
C PRO A 248 12.08 12.16 -9.67
N THR A 249 12.86 11.70 -8.70
CA THR A 249 13.82 10.59 -8.89
C THR A 249 13.53 9.32 -8.10
N LEU A 250 12.68 9.37 -7.06
CA LEU A 250 12.36 8.22 -6.20
C LEU A 250 11.01 7.58 -6.52
N SER A 251 10.16 8.24 -7.33
CA SER A 251 8.97 7.58 -7.89
C SER A 251 9.34 6.38 -8.76
N SER A 252 8.41 5.44 -8.90
CA SER A 252 8.53 4.35 -9.85
C SER A 252 8.57 4.90 -11.28
N GLY A 253 9.39 4.31 -12.15
CA GLY A 253 9.50 4.77 -13.54
C GLY A 253 8.26 4.48 -14.40
N VAL A 254 7.37 3.60 -13.93
CA VAL A 254 6.10 3.27 -14.58
C VAL A 254 4.93 3.36 -13.60
N ASP A 255 3.73 3.59 -14.11
CA ASP A 255 2.48 3.59 -13.34
C ASP A 255 1.81 2.19 -13.31
N PHE A 256 0.64 2.10 -12.66
CA PHE A 256 -0.19 0.89 -12.57
C PHE A 256 -0.54 0.30 -13.95
N GLY A 257 -0.76 1.16 -14.95
CA GLY A 257 -1.08 0.76 -16.32
C GLY A 257 0.15 0.39 -17.16
N GLY A 258 1.36 0.49 -16.60
CA GLY A 258 2.62 0.30 -17.32
C GLY A 258 3.03 1.48 -18.18
N ASN A 259 2.39 2.64 -18.04
CA ASN A 259 2.82 3.88 -18.70
C ASN A 259 4.07 4.42 -18.02
N GLY A 260 5.02 4.96 -18.79
CA GLY A 260 6.12 5.73 -18.22
C GLY A 260 5.61 7.00 -17.55
N ARG A 261 6.24 7.37 -16.44
CA ARG A 261 5.95 8.64 -15.74
C ARG A 261 6.71 9.81 -16.35
N PHE A 262 6.18 11.02 -16.20
CA PHE A 262 6.85 12.24 -16.63
C PHE A 262 7.98 12.64 -15.67
N ALA A 263 8.73 13.68 -16.04
CA ALA A 263 9.81 14.21 -15.20
C ALA A 263 9.31 14.75 -13.85
N GLN A 264 8.06 15.22 -13.82
CA GLN A 264 7.32 15.51 -12.59
C GLN A 264 6.23 14.44 -12.47
N PRO A 265 6.51 13.31 -11.82
CA PRO A 265 5.56 12.21 -11.74
C PRO A 265 4.39 12.59 -10.84
N ASP A 266 3.27 11.89 -11.01
CA ASP A 266 2.14 12.01 -10.10
C ASP A 266 2.37 11.22 -8.79
N ALA A 267 1.73 11.67 -7.71
CA ALA A 267 1.56 10.85 -6.53
C ALA A 267 0.46 9.80 -6.77
N GLY A 268 0.60 8.63 -6.17
CA GLY A 268 -0.32 7.51 -6.34
C GLY A 268 0.02 6.58 -7.50
N ALA A 269 -0.84 5.59 -7.71
CA ALA A 269 -0.60 4.45 -8.59
C ALA A 269 -0.66 4.78 -10.08
N TYR A 270 -1.35 5.85 -10.45
CA TYR A 270 -1.57 6.22 -11.85
C TYR A 270 -0.79 7.47 -12.20
N GLU A 271 -0.40 7.59 -13.47
CA GLU A 271 0.05 8.85 -14.05
C GLU A 271 -1.13 9.49 -14.81
N TRP A 272 -1.33 10.79 -14.65
CA TRP A 272 -2.28 11.57 -15.42
C TRP A 272 -1.72 11.80 -16.82
N LEU A 273 -2.36 11.20 -17.81
CA LEU A 273 -1.90 11.26 -19.20
C LEU A 273 -2.61 12.34 -20.03
N GLY A 274 -3.39 13.21 -19.40
CA GLY A 274 -4.23 14.21 -20.05
C GLY A 274 -5.43 13.60 -20.80
N ALA A 275 -6.29 14.46 -21.33
CA ALA A 275 -7.42 14.07 -22.19
C ALA A 275 -6.99 13.52 -23.57
N LEU A 276 -5.69 13.58 -23.90
CA LEU A 276 -5.18 13.24 -25.23
C LEU A 276 -4.88 11.74 -25.42
N LYS A 277 -5.11 10.90 -24.40
CA LYS A 277 -4.87 9.44 -24.48
C LYS A 277 -6.13 8.57 -24.52
N GLU A 278 -7.28 9.11 -24.95
CA GLU A 278 -8.42 8.27 -25.39
C GLU A 278 -8.12 7.45 -26.67
N VAL A 279 -6.92 7.60 -27.25
CA VAL A 279 -6.52 6.88 -28.46
C VAL A 279 -5.77 5.60 -28.07
N TYR A 280 -6.53 4.49 -28.04
CA TYR A 280 -6.14 3.08 -27.89
C TYR A 280 -5.88 2.53 -26.48
N LEU A 281 -6.96 2.07 -25.83
CA LEU A 281 -6.92 0.75 -25.18
C LEU A 281 -7.90 -0.17 -25.93
N PRO A 282 -7.47 -1.38 -26.35
CA PRO A 282 -8.41 -2.36 -26.88
C PRO A 282 -9.41 -2.70 -25.77
N LEU A 283 -10.71 -2.66 -26.09
CA LEU A 283 -11.76 -3.21 -25.25
C LEU A 283 -11.35 -4.62 -24.83
N VAL A 284 -10.96 -4.81 -23.58
CA VAL A 284 -11.12 -6.11 -22.93
C VAL A 284 -12.60 -6.16 -22.55
N LEU A 285 -13.38 -6.78 -23.43
CA LEU A 285 -14.74 -7.21 -23.11
C LEU A 285 -14.68 -8.04 -21.83
N ARG A 286 -15.39 -7.57 -20.80
CA ARG A 286 -15.71 -8.34 -19.60
C ARG A 286 -16.61 -9.51 -19.96
#